data_AF-A0A8S9ZLE2-F1
#
_entry.id   AF-A0A8S9ZLE2-F1
#
_cell.length_a   1.000
_cell.length_b   1.000
_cell.length_c   1.000
_cell.angle_alpha   90.00
_cell.angle_beta   90.00
_cell.angle_gamma   90.00
#
_symmetry.space_group_name_H-M   'P 1'
#
loop_
_entity.id
_entity.type
_entity.pdbx_description
1 polymer ?
#
loop_
_entity_poly.entity_id
_entity_poly.type
_entity_poly.pdbx_seq_one_letter_code
_entity_poly.pdbx_strand_id
1 'polypeptide(L)'
;MKKKLIFLRFLIFNFNLILKSIYNEFLNETNNQFYEQKQEEEVDWLEFKKMVQKTPSGLLGIFTIIDLINKKSISSNLNNLLLTEEGINGNIIWIKLKELNNNFIIRPILILQIFINLILILIEILGICSESSSVFRRFGSLKCPRFFRLVLQCERPFYQLFEILIELFCKTWNDMNAKLEEINKVYNVVQDQLERSLLENPNSLEFLEKELLKKKFCYFNIQKIWKCEQLEQEELELNNENILPLKIHLRPEIENLAIHRRIVLLKKGMIFKRILPLKTSKENSMISLSSSVSVHSSPVSSTLLNSPQQQQYWFWCLDENEKFLYFCDCNLNSGKQTKHEMEKKVLISDIKNILTGQELISHLNQQPGSGKLYKKSQNILRCGILIECYSSVEFLLCAQNEQEFIVWYEAIICLCWPQKSLKNNKNIQKEVFILF
;
A
#
# COMPACT_ATOMS: atom_id res chain seq x y z
N MET A 1 -20.34 -53.98 11.67
CA MET A 1 -19.21 -53.66 10.76
C MET A 1 -19.52 -53.84 9.26
N LYS A 2 -20.15 -54.94 8.80
CA LYS A 2 -20.47 -55.15 7.37
C LYS A 2 -21.34 -54.04 6.73
N LYS A 3 -22.32 -53.46 7.45
CA LYS A 3 -23.15 -52.34 6.94
C LYS A 3 -22.36 -51.02 6.73
N LYS A 4 -21.36 -50.72 7.57
CA LYS A 4 -20.46 -49.56 7.39
C LYS A 4 -19.52 -49.75 6.18
N LEU A 5 -19.04 -50.97 5.94
CA LEU A 5 -18.22 -51.29 4.76
C LEU A 5 -19.02 -51.25 3.46
N ILE A 6 -20.29 -51.62 3.49
CA ILE A 6 -21.21 -51.51 2.33
C ILE A 6 -21.54 -50.04 2.07
N PHE A 7 -21.79 -49.24 3.10
CA PHE A 7 -21.99 -47.79 2.95
C PHE A 7 -20.74 -47.08 2.44
N LEU A 8 -19.54 -47.43 2.93
CA LEU A 8 -18.27 -46.94 2.38
C LEU A 8 -18.06 -47.39 0.94
N ARG A 9 -18.32 -48.67 0.60
CA ARG A 9 -18.23 -49.17 -0.78
C ARG A 9 -19.26 -48.51 -1.70
N PHE A 10 -20.45 -48.18 -1.20
CA PHE A 10 -21.50 -47.46 -1.93
C PHE A 10 -21.11 -45.99 -2.14
N LEU A 11 -20.52 -45.34 -1.14
CA LEU A 11 -19.91 -44.01 -1.25
C LEU A 11 -18.73 -43.98 -2.22
N ILE A 12 -17.86 -45.00 -2.20
CA ILE A 12 -16.69 -45.14 -3.09
C ILE A 12 -17.12 -45.49 -4.54
N PHE A 13 -18.16 -46.30 -4.73
CA PHE A 13 -18.68 -46.66 -6.05
C PHE A 13 -19.46 -45.50 -6.69
N ASN A 14 -20.25 -44.76 -5.89
CA ASN A 14 -20.89 -43.52 -6.32
C ASN A 14 -19.95 -42.32 -6.33
N PHE A 15 -18.74 -42.44 -5.80
CA PHE A 15 -17.76 -41.37 -5.73
C PHE A 15 -17.41 -40.83 -7.11
N ASN A 16 -17.10 -41.71 -8.06
CA ASN A 16 -16.79 -41.30 -9.43
C ASN A 16 -18.01 -40.69 -10.12
N LEU A 17 -19.22 -41.15 -9.81
CA LEU A 17 -20.47 -40.58 -10.34
C LEU A 17 -20.77 -39.21 -9.73
N ILE A 18 -20.56 -39.04 -8.43
CA ILE A 18 -20.70 -37.78 -7.69
C ILE A 18 -19.67 -36.77 -8.20
N LEU A 19 -18.41 -37.17 -8.32
CA LEU A 19 -17.36 -36.31 -8.84
C LEU A 19 -17.60 -35.95 -10.32
N LYS A 20 -18.11 -36.89 -11.13
CA LYS A 20 -18.49 -36.63 -12.53
C LYS A 20 -19.74 -35.76 -12.63
N SER A 21 -20.67 -35.87 -11.69
CA SER A 21 -21.83 -34.99 -11.55
C SER A 21 -21.40 -33.58 -11.18
N ILE A 22 -20.52 -33.44 -10.19
CA ILE A 22 -19.89 -32.18 -9.77
C ILE A 22 -19.16 -31.52 -10.96
N TYR A 23 -18.37 -32.31 -11.69
CA TYR A 23 -17.68 -31.88 -12.91
C TYR A 23 -18.66 -31.39 -13.98
N ASN A 24 -19.71 -32.16 -14.27
CA ASN A 24 -20.72 -31.79 -15.27
C ASN A 24 -21.53 -30.56 -14.84
N GLU A 25 -21.88 -30.43 -13.56
CA GLU A 25 -22.62 -29.28 -13.01
C GLU A 25 -21.78 -28.01 -12.97
N PHE A 26 -20.46 -28.14 -12.86
CA PHE A 26 -19.50 -27.06 -13.03
C PHE A 26 -19.36 -26.63 -14.51
N LEU A 27 -19.41 -27.59 -15.45
CA LEU A 27 -19.18 -27.38 -16.88
C LEU A 27 -20.43 -27.05 -17.72
N ASN A 28 -21.63 -27.19 -17.17
CA ASN A 28 -22.92 -27.03 -17.87
C ASN A 28 -23.20 -25.65 -18.51
N GLU A 29 -22.24 -24.72 -18.55
CA GLU A 29 -22.38 -23.42 -19.23
C GLU A 29 -21.48 -23.19 -20.45
N THR A 30 -20.61 -24.12 -20.86
CA THR A 30 -19.78 -23.89 -22.05
C THR A 30 -19.59 -25.16 -22.88
N ASN A 31 -20.30 -25.24 -23.99
CA ASN A 31 -19.94 -26.13 -25.11
C ASN A 31 -18.57 -25.69 -25.64
N ASN A 32 -17.47 -26.36 -25.28
CA ASN A 32 -16.20 -26.39 -26.03
C ASN A 32 -15.24 -27.43 -25.43
N GLN A 33 -14.35 -27.96 -26.27
CA GLN A 33 -13.30 -28.91 -25.86
C GLN A 33 -12.34 -28.20 -24.88
N PHE A 34 -12.44 -28.54 -23.60
CA PHE A 34 -11.65 -27.90 -22.54
C PHE A 34 -10.19 -28.34 -22.59
N TYR A 35 -9.92 -29.64 -22.77
CA TYR A 35 -8.58 -30.17 -22.85
C TYR A 35 -8.06 -30.20 -24.29
N GLU A 36 -6.85 -29.68 -24.52
CA GLU A 36 -6.14 -29.82 -25.82
C GLU A 36 -5.80 -31.30 -26.11
N GLN A 37 -5.58 -32.10 -25.06
CA GLN A 37 -5.29 -33.54 -25.15
C GLN A 37 -6.06 -34.33 -24.08
N LYS A 38 -6.78 -35.40 -24.46
CA LYS A 38 -7.50 -36.30 -23.53
C LYS A 38 -6.60 -36.91 -22.43
N GLN A 39 -5.29 -37.00 -22.67
CA GLN A 39 -4.32 -37.52 -21.71
C GLN A 39 -4.16 -36.60 -20.49
N GLU A 40 -4.28 -35.28 -20.67
CA GLU A 40 -4.16 -34.31 -19.56
C GLU A 40 -5.36 -34.36 -18.60
N GLU A 41 -6.56 -34.60 -19.14
CA GLU A 41 -7.79 -34.79 -18.36
C GLU A 41 -7.68 -36.02 -17.44
N GLU A 42 -7.16 -37.13 -17.97
CA GLU A 42 -6.98 -38.37 -17.19
C GLU A 42 -5.93 -38.20 -16.08
N VAL A 43 -4.85 -37.46 -16.34
CA VAL A 43 -3.80 -37.16 -15.36
C VAL A 43 -4.35 -36.30 -14.22
N ASP A 44 -5.04 -35.20 -14.53
CA ASP A 44 -5.63 -34.31 -13.53
C ASP A 44 -6.66 -35.01 -12.67
N TRP A 45 -7.49 -35.85 -13.31
CA TRP A 45 -8.49 -36.64 -12.62
C TRP A 45 -7.88 -37.64 -11.66
N LEU A 46 -6.81 -38.32 -12.10
CA LEU A 46 -6.11 -39.29 -11.27
C LEU A 46 -5.45 -38.62 -10.07
N GLU A 47 -4.88 -37.43 -10.25
CA GLU A 47 -4.29 -36.64 -9.18
C GLU A 47 -5.34 -36.17 -8.18
N PHE A 48 -6.44 -35.59 -8.65
CA PHE A 48 -7.56 -35.22 -7.79
C PHE A 48 -8.11 -36.41 -6.99
N LYS A 49 -8.29 -37.57 -7.64
CA LYS A 49 -8.70 -38.80 -6.96
C LYS A 49 -7.71 -39.21 -5.86
N LYS A 50 -6.40 -39.12 -6.12
CA LYS A 50 -5.37 -39.39 -5.12
C LYS A 50 -5.44 -38.40 -3.95
N MET A 51 -5.69 -37.12 -4.20
CA MET A 51 -5.81 -36.10 -3.16
C MET A 51 -6.98 -36.41 -2.21
N VAL A 52 -8.17 -36.69 -2.76
CA VAL A 52 -9.37 -36.95 -1.94
C VAL A 52 -9.29 -38.30 -1.21
N GLN A 53 -8.57 -39.29 -1.75
CA GLN A 53 -8.33 -40.56 -1.07
C GLN A 53 -7.36 -40.45 0.12
N LYS A 54 -6.51 -39.40 0.17
CA LYS A 54 -5.65 -39.14 1.32
C LYS A 54 -6.47 -38.53 2.47
N THR A 55 -6.04 -38.82 3.70
CA THR A 55 -6.58 -38.21 4.92
C THR A 55 -5.43 -37.53 5.66
N PRO A 56 -5.54 -36.26 6.09
CA PRO A 56 -6.73 -35.39 6.04
C PRO A 56 -7.19 -34.90 4.64
N SER A 57 -8.35 -34.22 4.64
CA SER A 57 -9.38 -33.96 3.61
C SER A 57 -10.42 -35.07 3.44
N GLY A 58 -10.07 -36.25 2.92
CA GLY A 58 -10.98 -37.41 2.85
C GLY A 58 -12.40 -37.10 2.36
N LEU A 59 -13.41 -37.68 3.02
CA LEU A 59 -14.82 -37.38 2.72
C LEU A 59 -15.23 -35.96 3.09
N LEU A 60 -14.58 -35.33 4.06
CA LEU A 60 -14.87 -33.95 4.45
C LEU A 60 -14.70 -33.02 3.24
N GLY A 61 -13.62 -33.20 2.48
CA GLY A 61 -13.34 -32.36 1.32
C GLY A 61 -14.40 -32.47 0.22
N ILE A 62 -15.01 -33.64 0.07
CA ILE A 62 -16.09 -33.85 -0.90
C ILE A 62 -17.38 -33.22 -0.40
N PHE A 63 -17.72 -33.44 0.87
CA PHE A 63 -18.94 -32.87 1.44
C PHE A 63 -18.92 -31.35 1.43
N THR A 64 -17.75 -30.72 1.61
CA THR A 64 -17.58 -29.27 1.51
C THR A 64 -17.74 -28.76 0.09
N ILE A 65 -17.21 -29.47 -0.90
CA ILE A 65 -17.40 -29.12 -2.32
C ILE A 65 -18.87 -29.29 -2.71
N ILE A 66 -19.53 -30.37 -2.29
CA ILE A 66 -20.96 -30.61 -2.56
C ILE A 66 -21.82 -29.53 -1.90
N ASP A 67 -21.55 -29.13 -0.67
CA ASP A 67 -22.30 -28.06 0.01
C ASP A 67 -22.23 -26.75 -0.77
N LEU A 68 -21.04 -26.38 -1.25
CA LEU A 68 -20.82 -25.19 -2.08
C LEU A 68 -21.59 -25.25 -3.42
N ILE A 69 -21.64 -26.42 -4.06
CA ILE A 69 -22.37 -26.63 -5.32
C ILE A 69 -23.88 -26.60 -5.08
N ASN A 70 -24.38 -27.23 -4.02
CA ASN A 70 -25.80 -27.21 -3.71
C ASN A 70 -26.31 -25.79 -3.38
N LYS A 71 -25.47 -24.92 -2.80
CA LYS A 71 -25.83 -23.50 -2.64
C LYS A 71 -26.00 -22.77 -3.98
N LYS A 72 -25.28 -23.18 -5.03
CA LYS A 72 -25.46 -22.66 -6.40
C LYS A 72 -26.86 -22.96 -6.95
N SER A 73 -27.29 -24.22 -6.82
CA SER A 73 -28.57 -24.68 -7.39
C SER A 73 -29.78 -24.09 -6.66
N ILE A 74 -29.64 -23.83 -5.35
CA ILE A 74 -30.65 -23.09 -4.56
C ILE A 74 -30.73 -21.63 -5.03
N SER A 75 -29.59 -20.98 -5.26
CA SER A 75 -29.52 -19.59 -5.75
C SER A 75 -30.10 -19.43 -7.17
N SER A 76 -29.80 -20.34 -8.10
CA SER A 76 -30.32 -20.25 -9.48
C SER A 76 -31.84 -20.45 -9.56
N ASN A 77 -32.42 -21.21 -8.62
CA ASN A 77 -33.87 -21.42 -8.52
C ASN A 77 -34.61 -20.29 -7.78
N LEU A 78 -33.93 -19.61 -6.85
CA LEU A 78 -34.49 -18.49 -6.06
C LEU A 78 -34.48 -17.13 -6.77
N ASN A 79 -33.94 -17.05 -7.99
CA ASN A 79 -33.98 -15.84 -8.83
C ASN A 79 -35.41 -15.27 -9.05
N ASN A 80 -36.46 -15.99 -8.67
CA ASN A 80 -37.85 -15.54 -8.79
C ASN A 80 -38.60 -15.24 -7.48
N LEU A 81 -38.11 -15.49 -6.27
CA LEU A 81 -38.85 -15.08 -5.05
C LEU A 81 -37.95 -15.05 -3.78
N LEU A 82 -37.75 -13.85 -3.24
CA LEU A 82 -37.04 -13.48 -1.99
C LEU A 82 -35.51 -13.71 -1.94
N LEU A 83 -34.78 -12.60 -2.04
CA LEU A 83 -33.34 -12.48 -1.82
C LEU A 83 -33.00 -12.68 -0.34
N THR A 84 -32.54 -13.88 0.04
CA THR A 84 -31.82 -14.09 1.30
C THR A 84 -30.34 -13.74 1.10
N GLU A 85 -29.68 -13.15 2.12
CA GLU A 85 -28.26 -12.75 2.05
C GLU A 85 -27.32 -13.90 1.67
N GLU A 86 -27.69 -15.15 2.02
CA GLU A 86 -26.95 -16.37 1.67
C GLU A 86 -26.92 -16.68 0.16
N GLY A 87 -28.00 -16.37 -0.58
CA GLY A 87 -28.05 -16.59 -2.03
C GLY A 87 -27.19 -15.60 -2.82
N ILE A 88 -27.06 -14.36 -2.31
CA ILE A 88 -26.23 -13.31 -2.91
C ILE A 88 -24.74 -13.68 -2.81
N ASN A 89 -24.29 -14.13 -1.63
CA ASN A 89 -22.90 -14.55 -1.42
C ASN A 89 -22.53 -15.76 -2.27
N GLY A 90 -23.43 -16.75 -2.39
CA GLY A 90 -23.25 -17.88 -3.30
C GLY A 90 -22.97 -17.41 -4.74
N ASN A 91 -23.83 -16.54 -5.29
CA ASN A 91 -23.65 -16.00 -6.65
C ASN A 91 -22.32 -15.23 -6.83
N ILE A 92 -21.88 -14.47 -5.83
CA ILE A 92 -20.62 -13.70 -5.89
C ILE A 92 -19.41 -14.63 -5.97
N ILE A 93 -19.38 -15.70 -5.18
CA ILE A 93 -18.30 -16.70 -5.22
C ILE A 93 -18.24 -17.36 -6.60
N TRP A 94 -19.38 -17.72 -7.18
CA TRP A 94 -19.46 -18.30 -8.52
C TRP A 94 -19.01 -17.34 -9.62
N ILE A 95 -19.30 -16.05 -9.50
CA ILE A 95 -18.80 -15.02 -10.43
C ILE A 95 -17.28 -14.91 -10.34
N LYS A 96 -16.71 -14.82 -9.14
CA LYS A 96 -15.24 -14.77 -8.93
C LYS A 96 -14.55 -16.04 -9.41
N LEU A 97 -15.17 -17.20 -9.21
CA LEU A 97 -14.69 -18.47 -9.75
C LEU A 97 -14.75 -18.50 -11.26
N LYS A 98 -15.78 -17.91 -11.89
CA LYS A 98 -15.89 -17.79 -13.35
C LYS A 98 -14.81 -16.86 -13.92
N GLU A 99 -14.47 -15.79 -13.22
CA GLU A 99 -13.34 -14.92 -13.57
C GLU A 99 -12.00 -15.66 -13.47
N LEU A 100 -11.75 -16.41 -12.39
CA LEU A 100 -10.59 -17.29 -12.31
C LEU A 100 -10.60 -18.34 -13.42
N ASN A 101 -11.78 -18.90 -13.72
CA ASN A 101 -11.94 -19.93 -14.73
C ASN A 101 -11.37 -19.44 -16.06
N ASN A 102 -11.42 -18.16 -16.43
CA ASN A 102 -10.77 -17.70 -17.67
C ASN A 102 -9.28 -18.07 -17.81
N ASN A 103 -8.55 -18.24 -16.70
CA ASN A 103 -7.17 -18.75 -16.68
C ASN A 103 -7.09 -20.29 -16.63
N PHE A 104 -8.13 -20.95 -16.12
CA PHE A 104 -8.21 -22.41 -15.91
C PHE A 104 -9.19 -23.13 -16.86
N ILE A 105 -9.87 -22.43 -17.78
CA ILE A 105 -10.97 -22.95 -18.63
C ILE A 105 -10.46 -24.14 -19.45
N ILE A 106 -9.16 -24.20 -19.71
CA ILE A 106 -8.51 -25.30 -20.42
C ILE A 106 -8.44 -26.58 -19.54
N ARG A 107 -8.46 -26.47 -18.21
CA ARG A 107 -8.29 -27.58 -17.24
C ARG A 107 -9.19 -27.43 -15.99
N PRO A 108 -10.52 -27.61 -16.12
CA PRO A 108 -11.49 -27.40 -15.04
C PRO A 108 -11.27 -28.26 -13.78
N ILE A 109 -10.61 -29.42 -13.91
CA ILE A 109 -10.29 -30.28 -12.75
C ILE A 109 -9.34 -29.59 -11.77
N LEU A 110 -8.50 -28.67 -12.23
CA LEU A 110 -7.57 -27.93 -11.37
C LEU A 110 -8.30 -27.10 -10.30
N ILE A 111 -9.51 -26.60 -10.59
CA ILE A 111 -10.32 -25.85 -9.60
C ILE A 111 -10.72 -26.76 -8.44
N LEU A 112 -11.05 -28.03 -8.72
CA LEU A 112 -11.37 -29.00 -7.68
C LEU A 112 -10.14 -29.37 -6.85
N GLN A 113 -8.96 -29.46 -7.47
CA GLN A 113 -7.70 -29.65 -6.76
C GLN A 113 -7.37 -28.44 -5.85
N ILE A 114 -7.61 -27.22 -6.33
CA ILE A 114 -7.50 -25.98 -5.53
C ILE A 114 -8.39 -26.06 -4.30
N PHE A 115 -9.67 -26.44 -4.47
CA PHE A 115 -10.59 -26.58 -3.34
C PHE A 115 -10.08 -27.54 -2.28
N ILE A 116 -9.57 -28.72 -2.68
CA ILE A 116 -9.00 -29.67 -1.73
C ILE A 116 -7.78 -29.09 -1.00
N ASN A 117 -6.90 -28.36 -1.69
CA ASN A 117 -5.77 -27.71 -1.04
C ASN A 117 -6.21 -26.62 -0.05
N LEU A 118 -7.21 -25.80 -0.39
CA LEU A 118 -7.76 -24.80 0.54
C LEU A 118 -8.40 -25.48 1.76
N ILE A 119 -9.07 -26.63 1.58
CA ILE A 119 -9.61 -27.43 2.69
C ILE A 119 -8.49 -27.97 3.57
N LEU A 120 -7.36 -28.39 2.99
CA LEU A 120 -6.19 -28.84 3.76
C LEU A 120 -5.56 -27.71 4.56
N ILE A 121 -5.40 -26.52 3.96
CA ILE A 121 -4.95 -25.30 4.66
C ILE A 121 -5.88 -25.00 5.83
N LEU A 122 -7.19 -25.06 5.62
CA LEU A 122 -8.17 -24.83 6.67
C LEU A 122 -8.07 -25.89 7.78
N ILE A 123 -7.94 -27.17 7.44
CA ILE A 123 -7.74 -28.25 8.44
C ILE A 123 -6.48 -28.00 9.28
N GLU A 124 -5.39 -27.61 8.64
CA GLU A 124 -4.11 -27.35 9.30
C GLU A 124 -4.19 -26.15 10.26
N ILE A 125 -4.72 -25.02 9.78
CA ILE A 125 -4.89 -23.79 10.57
C ILE A 125 -5.83 -24.03 11.75
N LEU A 126 -6.93 -24.77 11.52
CA LEU A 126 -7.89 -25.08 12.56
C LEU A 126 -7.40 -26.19 13.51
N GLY A 127 -6.28 -26.84 13.21
CA GLY A 127 -5.76 -27.95 14.02
C GLY A 127 -6.71 -29.15 14.05
N ILE A 128 -7.56 -29.33 13.04
CA ILE A 128 -8.51 -30.44 12.97
C ILE A 128 -7.70 -31.74 12.86
N CYS A 129 -8.01 -32.71 13.72
CA CYS A 129 -7.26 -33.98 13.87
C CYS A 129 -5.83 -33.85 14.44
N SER A 130 -5.44 -32.68 14.94
CA SER A 130 -4.12 -32.47 15.55
C SER A 130 -4.17 -32.76 17.06
N GLU A 131 -3.12 -33.34 17.63
CA GLU A 131 -3.01 -33.51 19.09
C GLU A 131 -3.06 -32.13 19.76
N SER A 132 -3.76 -32.00 20.90
CA SER A 132 -3.96 -30.71 21.58
C SER A 132 -2.65 -29.94 21.83
N SER A 133 -1.53 -30.64 21.99
CA SER A 133 -0.17 -30.09 22.14
C SER A 133 0.35 -29.34 20.90
N SER A 134 -0.05 -29.73 19.69
CA SER A 134 0.39 -29.12 18.42
C SER A 134 -0.34 -27.81 18.11
N VAL A 135 -1.64 -27.75 18.38
CA VAL A 135 -2.44 -26.51 18.35
C VAL A 135 -1.93 -25.52 19.39
N PHE A 136 -1.55 -26.03 20.57
CA PHE A 136 -0.97 -25.24 21.65
C PHE A 136 0.41 -24.65 21.30
N ARG A 137 1.24 -25.36 20.54
CA ARG A 137 2.51 -24.81 20.02
C ARG A 137 2.30 -23.73 18.97
N ARG A 138 1.30 -23.89 18.10
CA ARG A 138 1.03 -22.97 16.98
C ARG A 138 0.34 -21.68 17.43
N PHE A 139 -0.61 -21.76 18.36
CA PHE A 139 -1.38 -20.60 18.83
C PHE A 139 -1.04 -20.16 20.26
N GLY A 140 -0.41 -20.99 21.08
CA GLY A 140 -0.12 -20.69 22.48
C GLY A 140 -1.33 -20.91 23.42
N SER A 141 -1.04 -21.30 24.67
CA SER A 141 -2.02 -21.61 25.73
C SER A 141 -3.20 -20.64 25.85
N LEU A 142 -2.91 -19.34 25.79
CA LEU A 142 -3.91 -18.30 25.99
C LEU A 142 -4.74 -17.97 24.74
N LYS A 143 -4.40 -18.47 23.54
CA LYS A 143 -5.10 -18.10 22.29
C LYS A 143 -6.06 -19.18 21.78
N CYS A 144 -5.94 -20.42 22.26
CA CYS A 144 -6.88 -21.51 21.97
C CYS A 144 -8.37 -21.22 22.30
N PRO A 145 -8.73 -20.42 23.35
CA PRO A 145 -10.12 -20.09 23.66
C PRO A 145 -10.79 -19.12 22.67
N ARG A 146 -10.02 -18.40 21.85
CA ARG A 146 -10.51 -17.24 21.08
C ARG A 146 -11.12 -17.61 19.72
N PHE A 147 -10.64 -18.69 19.11
CA PHE A 147 -11.23 -19.31 17.91
C PHE A 147 -12.64 -19.86 18.15
N PHE A 148 -12.92 -20.39 19.35
CA PHE A 148 -14.25 -20.87 19.71
C PHE A 148 -15.31 -19.77 19.60
N ARG A 149 -14.96 -18.48 19.71
CA ARG A 149 -15.94 -17.40 19.55
C ARG A 149 -16.55 -17.37 18.14
N LEU A 150 -15.73 -17.47 17.09
CA LEU A 150 -16.22 -17.51 15.71
C LEU A 150 -17.02 -18.79 15.43
N VAL A 151 -16.50 -19.93 15.90
CA VAL A 151 -17.14 -21.25 15.71
C VAL A 151 -18.49 -21.32 16.40
N LEU A 152 -18.63 -20.73 17.60
CA LEU A 152 -19.88 -20.74 18.37
C LEU A 152 -20.92 -19.73 17.85
N GLN A 153 -20.51 -18.76 17.03
CA GLN A 153 -21.42 -17.76 16.44
C GLN A 153 -22.05 -18.21 15.11
N CYS A 154 -21.66 -19.36 14.58
CA CYS A 154 -22.15 -19.87 13.30
C CYS A 154 -22.51 -21.34 13.39
N GLU A 155 -23.60 -21.74 12.72
CA GLU A 155 -24.04 -23.14 12.69
C GLU A 155 -23.08 -24.03 11.89
N ARG A 156 -22.50 -23.48 10.82
CA ARG A 156 -21.61 -24.19 9.88
C ARG A 156 -20.30 -23.41 9.62
N PRO A 157 -19.48 -23.16 10.66
CA PRO A 157 -18.34 -22.25 10.57
C PRO A 157 -17.27 -22.75 9.60
N PHE A 158 -17.07 -24.07 9.50
CA PHE A 158 -16.09 -24.64 8.56
C PHE A 158 -16.44 -24.31 7.10
N TYR A 159 -17.71 -24.44 6.71
CA TYR A 159 -18.17 -24.23 5.34
C TYR A 159 -18.11 -22.75 4.95
N GLN A 160 -18.51 -21.86 5.87
CA GLN A 160 -18.44 -20.42 5.62
C GLN A 160 -16.99 -19.89 5.62
N LEU A 161 -16.12 -20.44 6.46
CA LEU A 161 -14.68 -20.14 6.39
C LEU A 161 -14.07 -20.61 5.07
N PHE A 162 -14.49 -21.77 4.57
CA PHE A 162 -14.07 -22.28 3.27
C PHE A 162 -14.51 -21.35 2.12
N GLU A 163 -15.73 -20.81 2.17
CA GLU A 163 -16.21 -19.81 1.21
C GLU A 163 -15.34 -18.55 1.20
N ILE A 164 -15.05 -17.99 2.39
CA ILE A 164 -14.15 -16.83 2.52
C ILE A 164 -12.75 -17.15 2.00
N LEU A 165 -12.27 -18.37 2.23
CA LEU A 165 -10.95 -18.81 1.78
C LEU A 165 -10.88 -18.94 0.25
N ILE A 166 -11.96 -19.39 -0.41
CA ILE A 166 -12.08 -19.36 -1.87
C ILE A 166 -12.02 -17.93 -2.37
N GLU A 167 -12.80 -17.02 -1.78
CA GLU A 167 -12.79 -15.61 -2.19
C GLU A 167 -11.42 -14.96 -2.03
N LEU A 168 -10.75 -15.25 -0.91
CA LEU A 168 -9.40 -14.76 -0.62
C LEU A 168 -8.39 -15.32 -1.63
N PHE A 169 -8.50 -16.60 -1.99
CA PHE A 169 -7.65 -17.21 -3.01
C PHE A 169 -7.84 -16.52 -4.36
N CYS A 170 -9.09 -16.36 -4.83
CA CYS A 170 -9.38 -15.67 -6.10
C CYS A 170 -8.80 -14.26 -6.13
N LYS A 171 -9.00 -13.51 -5.05
CA LYS A 171 -8.49 -12.15 -4.92
C LYS A 171 -6.97 -12.13 -4.95
N THR A 172 -6.32 -12.96 -4.16
CA THR A 172 -4.86 -13.00 -4.00
C THR A 172 -4.18 -13.47 -5.28
N TRP A 173 -4.75 -14.47 -5.97
CA TRP A 173 -4.31 -14.90 -7.30
C TRP A 173 -4.26 -13.73 -8.28
N ASN A 174 -5.35 -12.96 -8.35
CA ASN A 174 -5.45 -11.79 -9.23
C ASN A 174 -4.50 -10.66 -8.80
N ASP A 175 -4.46 -10.33 -7.51
CA ASP A 175 -3.58 -9.28 -6.98
C ASP A 175 -2.08 -9.62 -7.20
N MET A 176 -1.72 -10.91 -7.22
CA MET A 176 -0.37 -11.40 -7.54
C MET A 176 -0.07 -11.43 -9.05
N ASN A 177 -1.08 -11.32 -9.92
CA ASN A 177 -0.97 -11.67 -11.34
C ASN A 177 -0.31 -13.06 -11.54
N ALA A 178 -0.71 -14.02 -10.70
CA ALA A 178 -0.04 -15.31 -10.60
C ALA A 178 -0.25 -16.18 -11.85
N LYS A 179 0.73 -17.05 -12.12
CA LYS A 179 0.65 -18.12 -13.11
C LYS A 179 0.46 -19.48 -12.44
N LEU A 180 0.05 -20.50 -13.20
CA LEU A 180 -0.13 -21.89 -12.72
C LEU A 180 1.10 -22.44 -11.96
N GLU A 181 2.30 -22.12 -12.42
CA GLU A 181 3.56 -22.52 -11.78
C GLU A 181 3.75 -21.94 -10.37
N GLU A 182 3.09 -20.82 -10.07
CA GLU A 182 3.21 -20.09 -8.81
C GLU A 182 2.07 -20.38 -7.84
N ILE A 183 1.20 -21.34 -8.16
CA ILE A 183 0.04 -21.70 -7.35
C ILE A 183 0.40 -22.01 -5.89
N ASN A 184 1.55 -22.65 -5.67
CA ASN A 184 2.06 -22.94 -4.33
C ASN A 184 2.44 -21.67 -3.55
N LYS A 185 2.97 -20.64 -4.23
CA LYS A 185 3.22 -19.34 -3.60
C LYS A 185 1.90 -18.70 -3.19
N VAL A 186 0.88 -18.75 -4.05
CA VAL A 186 -0.45 -18.22 -3.74
C VAL A 186 -1.04 -18.92 -2.51
N TYR A 187 -0.93 -20.24 -2.41
CA TYR A 187 -1.35 -20.98 -1.20
C TYR A 187 -0.64 -20.50 0.06
N ASN A 188 0.67 -20.33 0.01
CA ASN A 188 1.45 -19.86 1.16
C ASN A 188 1.01 -18.45 1.60
N VAL A 189 0.76 -17.56 0.64
CA VAL A 189 0.26 -16.21 0.93
C VAL A 189 -1.14 -16.27 1.57
N VAL A 190 -2.05 -17.05 1.00
CA VAL A 190 -3.43 -17.22 1.50
C VAL A 190 -3.43 -17.83 2.91
N GLN A 191 -2.57 -18.81 3.16
CA GLN A 191 -2.37 -19.39 4.49
C GLN A 191 -1.88 -18.34 5.49
N ASP A 192 -0.84 -17.58 5.16
CA ASP A 192 -0.28 -16.55 6.04
C ASP A 192 -1.29 -15.42 6.33
N GLN A 193 -2.05 -14.98 5.31
CA GLN A 193 -3.14 -14.01 5.48
C GLN A 193 -4.20 -14.52 6.46
N LEU A 194 -4.64 -15.77 6.31
CA LEU A 194 -5.63 -16.36 7.19
C LEU A 194 -5.09 -16.57 8.61
N GLU A 195 -3.91 -17.16 8.77
CA GLU A 195 -3.28 -17.38 10.09
C GLU A 195 -3.15 -16.06 10.87
N ARG A 196 -2.62 -15.01 10.25
CA ARG A 196 -2.44 -13.70 10.90
C ARG A 196 -3.77 -13.02 11.20
N SER A 197 -4.76 -13.15 10.33
CA SER A 197 -6.09 -12.59 10.57
C SER A 197 -6.79 -13.25 11.77
N LEU A 198 -6.61 -14.55 11.95
CA LEU A 198 -7.15 -15.28 13.09
C LEU A 198 -6.41 -14.92 14.39
N LEU A 199 -5.11 -14.60 14.33
CA LEU A 199 -4.34 -14.14 15.48
C LEU A 199 -4.86 -12.81 16.08
N GLU A 200 -5.49 -11.96 15.27
CA GLU A 200 -6.11 -10.69 15.72
C GLU A 200 -7.43 -10.88 16.46
N ASN A 201 -7.96 -12.10 16.54
CA ASN A 201 -9.22 -12.45 17.23
C ASN A 201 -10.43 -11.67 16.67
N PRO A 202 -10.81 -11.93 15.40
CA PRO A 202 -12.02 -11.35 14.81
C PRO A 202 -13.27 -11.64 15.65
N ASN A 203 -14.14 -10.64 15.79
CA ASN A 203 -15.36 -10.74 16.61
C ASN A 203 -16.58 -11.34 15.87
N SER A 204 -16.51 -11.43 14.54
CA SER A 204 -17.51 -12.05 13.67
C SER A 204 -16.86 -12.52 12.37
N LEU A 205 -17.56 -13.39 11.64
CA LEU A 205 -17.08 -13.88 10.36
C LEU A 205 -17.04 -12.77 9.28
N GLU A 206 -18.03 -11.87 9.28
CA GLU A 206 -18.03 -10.68 8.41
C GLU A 206 -16.84 -9.76 8.67
N PHE A 207 -16.44 -9.62 9.94
CA PHE A 207 -15.26 -8.83 10.30
C PHE A 207 -13.99 -9.49 9.77
N LEU A 208 -13.87 -10.82 9.91
CA LEU A 208 -12.76 -11.60 9.35
C LEU A 208 -12.68 -11.42 7.83
N GLU A 209 -13.79 -11.58 7.11
CA GLU A 209 -13.86 -11.38 5.66
C GLU A 209 -13.39 -9.97 5.26
N LYS A 210 -13.87 -8.93 5.98
CA LYS A 210 -13.48 -7.55 5.72
C LYS A 210 -11.98 -7.31 5.96
N GLU A 211 -11.41 -7.91 7.00
CA GLU A 211 -9.97 -7.80 7.29
C GLU A 211 -9.10 -8.48 6.22
N LEU A 212 -9.54 -9.65 5.74
CA LEU A 212 -8.85 -10.42 4.69
C LEU A 212 -8.96 -9.78 3.30
N LEU A 213 -10.18 -9.41 2.88
CA LEU A 213 -10.42 -9.01 1.49
C LEU A 213 -10.22 -7.51 1.22
N LYS A 214 -10.34 -6.65 2.24
CA LYS A 214 -10.41 -5.18 2.02
C LYS A 214 -9.46 -4.37 2.89
N LYS A 215 -8.97 -4.91 4.01
CA LYS A 215 -8.21 -4.14 4.99
C LYS A 215 -6.84 -4.74 5.28
N LYS A 216 -6.55 -5.10 6.53
CA LYS A 216 -5.19 -5.29 7.05
C LYS A 216 -4.45 -6.42 6.36
N PHE A 217 -5.15 -7.50 6.01
CA PHE A 217 -4.54 -8.73 5.48
C PHE A 217 -4.79 -8.94 3.99
N CYS A 218 -5.26 -7.91 3.26
CA CYS A 218 -5.27 -7.98 1.80
C CYS A 218 -3.83 -8.03 1.25
N TYR A 219 -3.66 -8.54 0.02
CA TYR A 219 -2.34 -8.81 -0.56
C TYR A 219 -1.38 -7.60 -0.48
N PHE A 220 -1.85 -6.42 -0.88
CA PHE A 220 -1.04 -5.20 -0.85
C PHE A 220 -0.59 -4.77 0.55
N ASN A 221 -1.35 -5.10 1.59
CA ASN A 221 -1.01 -4.74 2.96
C ASN A 221 -0.18 -5.83 3.64
N ILE A 222 -0.40 -7.11 3.33
CA ILE A 222 0.48 -8.18 3.81
C ILE A 222 1.90 -8.03 3.24
N GLN A 223 2.04 -7.60 1.98
CA GLN A 223 3.35 -7.25 1.42
C GLN A 223 4.10 -6.17 2.21
N LYS A 224 3.37 -5.17 2.73
CA LYS A 224 3.97 -4.13 3.59
C LYS A 224 4.41 -4.71 4.93
N ILE A 225 3.61 -5.63 5.49
CA ILE A 225 3.95 -6.32 6.74
C ILE A 225 5.22 -7.14 6.55
N TRP A 226 5.30 -7.98 5.50
CA TRP A 226 6.52 -8.75 5.21
C TRP A 226 7.74 -7.85 5.02
N LYS A 227 7.58 -6.71 4.32
CA LYS A 227 8.66 -5.75 4.14
C LYS A 227 9.11 -5.14 5.48
N CYS A 228 8.17 -4.85 6.39
CA CYS A 228 8.51 -4.38 7.73
C CYS A 228 9.25 -5.46 8.53
N GLU A 229 8.76 -6.70 8.53
CA GLU A 229 9.39 -7.82 9.25
C GLU A 229 10.78 -8.14 8.72
N GLN A 230 10.97 -8.08 7.40
CA GLN A 230 12.27 -8.24 6.78
C GLN A 230 13.25 -7.17 7.26
N LEU A 231 12.84 -5.89 7.29
CA LEU A 231 13.68 -4.80 7.78
C LEU A 231 14.00 -4.96 9.27
N GLU A 232 13.04 -5.40 10.08
CA GLU A 232 13.27 -5.67 11.52
C GLU A 232 14.28 -6.81 11.71
N GLN A 233 14.21 -7.86 10.91
CA GLN A 233 15.15 -8.97 10.95
C GLN A 233 16.56 -8.54 10.51
N GLU A 234 16.67 -7.78 9.42
CA GLU A 234 17.93 -7.17 8.96
C GLU A 234 18.52 -6.25 10.04
N GLU A 235 17.69 -5.49 10.76
CA GLU A 235 18.14 -4.63 11.87
C GLU A 235 18.72 -5.44 13.03
N LEU A 236 18.09 -6.55 13.39
CA LEU A 236 18.59 -7.46 14.43
C LEU A 236 19.92 -8.08 14.02
N GLU A 237 20.07 -8.48 12.76
CA GLU A 237 21.32 -9.02 12.22
C GLU A 237 22.44 -7.96 12.23
N LEU A 238 22.14 -6.72 11.85
CA LEU A 238 23.08 -5.60 11.93
C LEU A 238 23.50 -5.27 13.37
N ASN A 239 22.68 -5.60 14.36
CA ASN A 239 22.96 -5.39 15.78
C ASN A 239 23.67 -6.58 16.44
N ASN A 240 24.01 -7.61 15.68
CA ASN A 240 24.80 -8.76 16.15
C ASN A 240 26.20 -8.31 16.62
N GLU A 241 26.74 -8.93 17.67
CA GLU A 241 28.02 -8.57 18.31
C GLU A 241 29.19 -8.52 17.34
N ASN A 242 29.18 -9.37 16.31
CA ASN A 242 30.24 -9.43 15.30
C ASN A 242 30.18 -8.29 14.28
N ILE A 243 28.98 -7.74 14.02
CA ILE A 243 28.75 -6.72 12.98
C ILE A 243 28.69 -5.31 13.61
N LEU A 244 28.26 -5.22 14.87
CA LEU A 244 28.09 -3.97 15.59
C LEU A 244 29.34 -3.05 15.59
N PRO A 245 30.58 -3.54 15.77
CA PRO A 245 31.77 -2.69 15.71
C PRO A 245 31.94 -2.02 14.35
N LEU A 246 31.70 -2.77 13.26
CA LEU A 246 31.77 -2.26 11.90
C LEU A 246 30.65 -1.25 11.63
N LYS A 247 29.43 -1.54 12.10
CA LYS A 247 28.29 -0.62 12.02
C LYS A 247 28.60 0.72 12.68
N ILE A 248 29.19 0.71 13.88
CA ILE A 248 29.58 1.92 14.61
C ILE A 248 30.64 2.71 13.84
N HIS A 249 31.62 2.03 13.23
CA HIS A 249 32.69 2.66 12.47
C HIS A 249 32.21 3.29 11.16
N LEU A 250 31.33 2.62 10.41
CA LEU A 250 30.81 3.09 9.11
C LEU A 250 29.68 4.12 9.23
N ARG A 251 28.97 4.14 10.36
CA ARG A 251 27.86 5.06 10.62
C ARG A 251 28.14 6.52 10.24
N PRO A 252 29.24 7.17 10.67
CA PRO A 252 29.48 8.57 10.33
C PRO A 252 29.60 8.80 8.82
N GLU A 253 30.22 7.88 8.07
CA GLU A 253 30.33 7.99 6.61
C GLU A 253 28.96 7.87 5.93
N ILE A 254 28.14 6.91 6.37
CA ILE A 254 26.79 6.70 5.85
C ILE A 254 25.87 7.89 6.16
N GLU A 255 25.92 8.42 7.39
CA GLU A 255 25.17 9.62 7.77
C GLU A 255 25.58 10.83 6.90
N ASN A 256 26.88 10.98 6.64
CA ASN A 256 27.39 12.02 5.74
C ASN A 256 26.90 11.84 4.30
N LEU A 257 26.81 10.61 3.78
CA LEU A 257 26.26 10.33 2.45
C LEU A 257 24.77 10.70 2.37
N ALA A 258 23.98 10.34 3.38
CA ALA A 258 22.57 10.67 3.44
C ALA A 258 22.34 12.20 3.47
N ILE A 259 23.14 12.93 4.24
CA ILE A 259 23.14 14.39 4.28
C ILE A 259 23.58 14.96 2.93
N HIS A 260 24.69 14.48 2.37
CA HIS A 260 25.24 14.97 1.11
C HIS A 260 24.23 14.85 -0.03
N ARG A 261 23.50 13.74 -0.11
CA ARG A 261 22.42 13.57 -1.09
C ARG A 261 21.36 14.67 -1.00
N ARG A 262 20.99 15.11 0.21
CA ARG A 262 20.04 16.23 0.40
C ARG A 262 20.64 17.55 -0.07
N ILE A 263 21.88 17.81 0.28
CA ILE A 263 22.60 19.02 -0.12
C ILE A 263 22.71 19.12 -1.65
N VAL A 264 22.95 17.99 -2.33
CA VAL A 264 22.95 17.93 -3.80
C VAL A 264 21.59 18.33 -4.39
N LEU A 265 20.48 18.05 -3.70
CA LEU A 265 19.15 18.50 -4.15
C LEU A 265 19.00 20.03 -4.03
N LEU A 266 19.56 20.66 -3.00
CA LEU A 266 19.58 22.13 -2.89
C LEU A 266 20.46 22.77 -3.96
N LYS A 267 21.60 22.15 -4.29
CA LYS A 267 22.51 22.62 -5.36
C LYS A 267 21.84 22.59 -6.74
N LYS A 268 20.92 21.63 -6.98
CA LYS A 268 20.11 21.59 -8.22
C LYS A 268 19.13 22.75 -8.33
N GLY A 269 18.68 23.29 -7.20
CA GLY A 269 17.76 24.41 -7.14
C GLY A 269 16.29 24.06 -7.38
N MET A 270 15.37 24.97 -7.02
CA MET A 270 13.93 24.82 -7.25
C MET A 270 13.23 26.16 -7.40
N ILE A 271 12.11 26.14 -8.12
CA ILE A 271 11.24 27.31 -8.34
C ILE A 271 10.10 27.28 -7.33
N PHE A 272 9.93 28.39 -6.61
CA PHE A 272 8.86 28.59 -5.65
C PHE A 272 7.89 29.67 -6.13
N LYS A 273 6.65 29.62 -5.68
CA LYS A 273 5.67 30.69 -5.92
C LYS A 273 5.81 31.80 -4.90
N ARG A 274 5.75 33.05 -5.36
CA ARG A 274 5.81 34.24 -4.53
C ARG A 274 4.38 34.70 -4.20
N ILE A 275 4.04 34.72 -2.91
CA ILE A 275 2.70 35.13 -2.42
C ILE A 275 2.73 36.56 -1.88
N LEU A 276 3.90 37.04 -1.44
CA LEU A 276 4.10 38.35 -0.84
C LEU A 276 5.30 39.04 -1.49
N PRO A 277 5.26 40.36 -1.76
CA PRO A 277 6.46 41.13 -2.08
C PRO A 277 7.36 41.23 -0.84
N LEU A 278 8.68 41.21 -1.05
CA LEU A 278 9.70 41.30 0.00
C LEU A 278 9.48 42.57 0.85
N LYS A 279 9.25 42.41 2.16
CA LYS A 279 9.26 43.55 3.09
C LYS A 279 10.66 43.70 3.66
N THR A 280 11.44 44.65 3.15
CA THR A 280 12.58 45.19 3.87
C THR A 280 12.06 46.17 4.91
N SER A 281 12.40 45.99 6.18
CA SER A 281 12.04 46.97 7.20
C SER A 281 12.78 48.28 6.93
N LYS A 282 12.00 49.31 6.56
CA LYS A 282 12.33 50.72 6.27
C LYS A 282 12.57 51.04 4.78
N GLU A 283 11.48 51.40 4.10
CA GLU A 283 11.34 52.68 3.41
C GLU A 283 9.86 52.98 3.16
N ASN A 284 9.39 54.11 3.69
CA ASN A 284 8.07 54.65 3.43
C ASN A 284 8.03 55.16 1.99
N SER A 285 7.32 54.48 1.09
CA SER A 285 6.74 55.15 -0.07
C SER A 285 5.40 54.53 -0.48
N MET A 286 4.39 55.35 -0.26
CA MET A 286 3.02 55.28 -0.70
C MET A 286 2.96 55.13 -2.23
N ILE A 287 2.40 54.04 -2.76
CA ILE A 287 1.86 54.02 -4.13
C ILE A 287 0.46 53.41 -4.10
N SER A 288 -0.48 54.27 -4.44
CA SER A 288 -1.92 54.10 -4.57
C SER A 288 -2.32 53.10 -5.65
N LEU A 289 -3.40 52.36 -5.39
CA LEU A 289 -4.18 51.69 -6.43
C LEU A 289 -4.87 52.73 -7.32
N SER A 290 -4.72 52.63 -8.63
CA SER A 290 -5.68 53.22 -9.58
C SER A 290 -5.95 52.27 -10.74
N SER A 291 -7.20 51.84 -10.79
CA SER A 291 -7.93 51.23 -11.90
C SER A 291 -8.14 52.22 -13.05
N SER A 292 -7.90 51.80 -14.31
CA SER A 292 -8.78 52.09 -15.47
C SER A 292 -8.17 51.61 -16.80
N VAL A 293 -9.06 51.15 -17.68
CA VAL A 293 -8.90 50.70 -19.07
C VAL A 293 -8.77 51.89 -20.04
N SER A 294 -7.90 51.82 -21.07
CA SER A 294 -8.26 52.08 -22.49
C SER A 294 -7.07 52.09 -23.49
N VAL A 295 -7.44 51.78 -24.74
CA VAL A 295 -6.76 51.43 -26.01
C VAL A 295 -5.93 52.56 -26.69
N HIS A 296 -4.79 52.24 -27.34
CA HIS A 296 -4.44 52.46 -28.78
C HIS A 296 -2.93 52.57 -29.13
N SER A 297 -2.56 51.86 -30.22
CA SER A 297 -1.49 52.08 -31.24
C SER A 297 0.02 52.15 -30.90
N SER A 298 0.80 51.27 -31.55
CA SER A 298 2.29 51.22 -31.66
C SER A 298 2.84 52.20 -32.75
N PRO A 299 4.18 52.32 -33.03
CA PRO A 299 5.37 51.67 -32.43
C PRO A 299 6.65 52.56 -32.21
N VAL A 300 7.68 51.92 -31.63
CA VAL A 300 9.15 52.16 -31.71
C VAL A 300 9.87 52.73 -30.46
N SER A 301 10.44 51.77 -29.73
CA SER A 301 11.75 51.68 -29.06
C SER A 301 12.09 52.49 -27.79
N SER A 302 12.38 51.68 -26.75
CA SER A 302 13.43 51.80 -25.74
C SER A 302 13.05 52.24 -24.33
N THR A 303 12.34 51.37 -23.59
CA THR A 303 12.60 51.13 -22.15
C THR A 303 11.92 49.83 -21.72
N LEU A 304 12.63 49.05 -20.90
CA LEU A 304 12.35 47.69 -20.47
C LEU A 304 10.94 47.49 -19.86
N LEU A 305 10.14 46.65 -20.52
CA LEU A 305 8.90 46.09 -19.99
C LEU A 305 9.24 45.05 -18.90
N ASN A 306 9.35 45.48 -17.64
CA ASN A 306 9.18 44.57 -16.50
C ASN A 306 7.70 44.20 -16.41
N SER A 307 7.32 43.07 -17.00
CA SER A 307 5.94 42.59 -16.95
C SER A 307 5.62 42.06 -15.53
N PRO A 308 4.38 42.25 -15.02
CA PRO A 308 3.96 41.74 -13.71
C PRO A 308 3.93 40.20 -13.60
N GLN A 309 4.22 39.47 -14.69
CA GLN A 309 4.30 38.01 -14.72
C GLN A 309 5.67 37.47 -14.25
N GLN A 310 6.77 38.22 -14.46
CA GLN A 310 8.13 37.83 -14.03
C GLN A 310 8.30 37.77 -12.50
N GLN A 311 7.35 38.35 -11.78
CA GLN A 311 7.39 38.55 -10.35
C GLN A 311 6.54 37.53 -9.56
N GLN A 312 6.06 36.47 -10.21
CA GLN A 312 5.19 35.48 -9.56
C GLN A 312 5.96 34.28 -9.01
N TYR A 313 7.17 34.04 -9.50
CA TYR A 313 8.01 32.92 -9.09
C TYR A 313 9.43 33.38 -8.87
N TRP A 314 10.15 32.60 -8.10
CA TRP A 314 11.57 32.83 -7.82
C TRP A 314 12.28 31.49 -7.68
N PHE A 315 13.48 31.43 -8.24
CA PHE A 315 14.34 30.27 -8.20
C PHE A 315 15.32 30.40 -7.04
N TRP A 316 15.55 29.31 -6.32
CA TRP A 316 16.48 29.21 -5.20
C TRP A 316 17.42 28.04 -5.41
N CYS A 317 18.71 28.22 -5.12
CA CYS A 317 19.69 27.13 -5.13
C CYS A 317 20.82 27.36 -4.13
N LEU A 318 21.47 26.27 -3.71
CA LEU A 318 22.66 26.33 -2.87
C LEU A 318 23.92 26.47 -3.72
N ASP A 319 24.87 27.26 -3.23
CA ASP A 319 26.18 27.39 -3.85
C ASP A 319 27.05 26.14 -3.67
N GLU A 320 28.14 26.04 -4.43
CA GLU A 320 29.02 24.86 -4.38
C GLU A 320 29.69 24.69 -3.02
N ASN A 321 29.97 25.80 -2.33
CA ASN A 321 30.66 25.82 -1.04
C ASN A 321 29.70 25.68 0.16
N GLU A 322 28.39 25.58 -0.08
CA GLU A 322 27.35 25.37 0.94
C GLU A 322 27.26 26.50 1.98
N LYS A 323 27.64 27.72 1.57
CA LYS A 323 27.65 28.94 2.39
C LYS A 323 26.49 29.87 2.08
N PHE A 324 25.98 29.85 0.85
CA PHE A 324 24.98 30.80 0.38
C PHE A 324 23.83 30.12 -0.36
N LEU A 325 22.60 30.48 0.00
CA LEU A 325 21.43 30.27 -0.85
C LEU A 325 21.30 31.47 -1.79
N TYR A 326 21.43 31.22 -3.08
CA TYR A 326 21.20 32.21 -4.12
C TYR A 326 19.75 32.18 -4.55
N PHE A 327 19.20 33.35 -4.90
CA PHE A 327 17.87 33.44 -5.45
C PHE A 327 17.70 34.56 -6.48
N CYS A 328 16.74 34.38 -7.39
CA CYS A 328 16.38 35.35 -8.43
C CYS A 328 14.90 35.23 -8.79
N ASP A 329 14.30 36.31 -9.27
CA ASP A 329 12.93 36.29 -9.81
C ASP A 329 12.94 35.56 -11.18
N CYS A 330 11.92 34.73 -11.45
CA CYS A 330 11.87 33.91 -12.67
C CYS A 330 10.44 33.63 -13.15
N ASN A 331 10.33 33.07 -14.36
CA ASN A 331 9.08 32.55 -14.91
C ASN A 331 9.01 31.03 -14.72
N LEU A 332 7.81 30.45 -14.63
CA LEU A 332 7.66 28.99 -14.51
C LEU A 332 8.29 28.22 -15.68
N ASN A 333 8.36 28.85 -16.86
CA ASN A 333 8.84 28.26 -18.12
C ASN A 333 10.28 28.65 -18.48
N SER A 334 10.93 29.51 -17.70
CA SER A 334 12.37 29.72 -17.91
C SER A 334 13.09 28.46 -17.43
N GLY A 335 13.80 27.78 -18.34
CA GLY A 335 14.65 26.64 -17.99
C GLY A 335 15.69 27.01 -16.91
N LYS A 336 16.49 26.02 -16.48
CA LYS A 336 17.52 26.20 -15.45
C LYS A 336 18.36 27.47 -15.72
N GLN A 337 18.11 28.53 -14.95
CA GLN A 337 18.88 29.77 -15.06
C GLN A 337 20.32 29.49 -14.60
N THR A 338 21.30 30.08 -15.29
CA THR A 338 22.71 29.85 -14.98
C THR A 338 23.14 30.68 -13.76
N LYS A 339 24.00 30.12 -12.91
CA LYS A 339 24.44 30.73 -11.62
C LYS A 339 24.99 32.15 -11.75
N HIS A 340 25.43 32.55 -12.95
CA HIS A 340 26.02 33.87 -13.22
C HIS A 340 25.01 35.03 -13.22
N GLU A 341 23.70 34.77 -13.24
CA GLU A 341 22.65 35.81 -13.22
C GLU A 341 22.07 36.05 -11.80
N MET A 342 22.59 35.38 -10.76
CA MET A 342 22.02 35.39 -9.41
C MET A 342 22.69 36.44 -8.51
N GLU A 343 22.09 37.64 -8.42
CA GLU A 343 22.64 38.75 -7.63
C GLU A 343 22.29 38.68 -6.13
N LYS A 344 21.16 38.08 -5.76
CA LYS A 344 20.66 38.05 -4.38
C LYS A 344 21.04 36.75 -3.68
N LYS A 345 21.48 36.86 -2.41
CA LYS A 345 21.96 35.72 -1.61
C LYS A 345 21.60 35.84 -0.14
N VAL A 346 21.40 34.70 0.50
CA VAL A 346 21.23 34.54 1.95
C VAL A 346 22.38 33.68 2.47
N LEU A 347 23.05 34.14 3.53
CA LEU A 347 24.10 33.38 4.19
C LEU A 347 23.46 32.28 5.04
N ILE A 348 23.92 31.03 4.91
CA ILE A 348 23.34 29.90 5.65
C ILE A 348 23.42 30.10 7.17
N SER A 349 24.53 30.66 7.68
CA SER A 349 24.67 30.94 9.11
C SER A 349 23.77 32.07 9.63
N ASP A 350 23.16 32.88 8.75
CA ASP A 350 22.19 33.91 9.14
C ASP A 350 20.78 33.32 9.30
N ILE A 351 20.52 32.08 8.86
CA ILE A 351 19.24 31.41 9.05
C ILE A 351 19.06 31.07 10.52
N LYS A 352 18.05 31.68 11.13
CA LYS A 352 17.69 31.51 12.54
C LYS A 352 16.69 30.38 12.72
N ASN A 353 15.58 30.42 11.97
CA ASN A 353 14.48 29.46 12.08
C ASN A 353 13.91 29.13 10.70
N ILE A 354 13.22 27.99 10.64
CA ILE A 354 12.43 27.57 9.49
C ILE A 354 11.04 27.19 9.99
N LEU A 355 10.03 27.97 9.63
CA LEU A 355 8.64 27.73 10.04
C LEU A 355 7.85 27.08 8.91
N THR A 356 7.03 26.09 9.25
CA THR A 356 6.12 25.40 8.32
C THR A 356 4.76 25.13 8.99
N GLY A 357 3.75 24.76 8.19
CA GLY A 357 2.46 24.30 8.72
C GLY A 357 1.79 25.28 9.70
N GLN A 358 1.44 24.82 10.90
CA GLN A 358 0.73 25.62 11.90
C GLN A 358 1.58 26.73 12.51
N GLU A 359 2.88 26.51 12.68
CA GLU A 359 3.82 27.52 13.19
C GLU A 359 3.90 28.70 12.21
N LEU A 360 4.02 28.38 10.92
CA LEU A 360 3.96 29.35 9.83
C LEU A 360 2.64 30.14 9.88
N ILE A 361 1.51 29.46 9.95
CA ILE A 361 0.18 30.11 9.96
C ILE A 361 0.04 31.04 11.17
N SER A 362 0.50 30.60 12.34
CA SER A 362 0.44 31.38 13.57
C SER A 362 1.28 32.65 13.48
N HIS A 363 2.51 32.52 12.96
CA HIS A 363 3.41 33.65 12.71
C HIS A 363 2.78 34.66 11.74
N LEU A 364 2.25 34.19 10.62
CA LEU A 364 1.63 35.04 9.60
C LEU A 364 0.38 35.78 10.11
N ASN A 365 -0.41 35.15 10.99
CA ASN A 365 -1.62 35.74 11.57
C ASN A 365 -1.34 36.83 12.62
N GLN A 366 -0.16 36.81 13.25
CA GLN A 366 0.25 37.82 14.23
C GLN A 366 0.67 39.15 13.56
N GLN A 367 0.92 39.16 12.24
CA GLN A 367 1.30 40.37 11.52
C GLN A 367 0.09 41.28 11.19
N PRO A 368 0.20 42.61 11.40
CA PRO A 368 -0.89 43.54 11.12
C PRO A 368 -1.17 43.66 9.61
N GLY A 369 -2.45 43.55 9.21
CA GLY A 369 -2.93 43.77 7.84
C GLY A 369 -2.83 42.57 6.89
N SER A 370 -2.26 41.44 7.32
CA SER A 370 -1.96 40.28 6.47
C SER A 370 -3.00 39.15 6.57
N GLY A 371 -3.78 39.09 7.66
CA GLY A 371 -4.76 38.03 7.93
C GLY A 371 -5.90 37.86 6.90
N LYS A 372 -6.15 38.85 6.03
CA LYS A 372 -7.16 38.76 4.94
C LYS A 372 -6.62 38.08 3.67
N LEU A 373 -5.32 38.17 3.39
CA LEU A 373 -4.68 37.54 2.23
C LEU A 373 -4.50 36.03 2.45
N TYR A 374 -4.10 35.62 3.67
CA TYR A 374 -3.80 34.21 3.97
C TYR A 374 -5.02 33.29 3.99
N LYS A 375 -6.19 33.78 4.40
CA LYS A 375 -7.44 32.99 4.37
C LYS A 375 -7.82 32.54 2.96
N LYS A 376 -7.44 33.29 1.91
CA LYS A 376 -7.69 32.93 0.51
C LYS A 376 -6.65 31.98 -0.09
N SER A 377 -5.50 31.79 0.58
CA SER A 377 -4.35 31.04 0.06
C SER A 377 -3.95 29.84 0.93
N GLN A 378 -4.83 29.39 1.83
CA GLN A 378 -4.52 28.31 2.78
C GLN A 378 -4.02 27.02 2.11
N ASN A 379 -4.56 26.66 0.95
CA ASN A 379 -4.17 25.44 0.23
C ASN A 379 -2.72 25.46 -0.21
N ILE A 380 -2.18 26.63 -0.60
CA ILE A 380 -0.80 26.74 -1.09
C ILE A 380 0.20 26.87 0.07
N LEU A 381 -0.23 27.43 1.20
CA LEU A 381 0.57 27.56 2.42
C LEU A 381 0.84 26.21 3.11
N ARG A 382 0.09 25.16 2.77
CA ARG A 382 0.41 23.78 3.18
C ARG A 382 1.82 23.36 2.74
N CYS A 383 2.30 23.89 1.61
CA CYS A 383 3.63 23.67 1.07
C CYS A 383 4.55 24.89 1.29
N GLY A 384 4.28 25.68 2.32
CA GLY A 384 5.01 26.91 2.66
C GLY A 384 6.18 26.65 3.61
N ILE A 385 7.33 27.24 3.29
CA ILE A 385 8.55 27.27 4.10
C ILE A 385 8.88 28.75 4.32
N LEU A 386 8.88 29.19 5.58
CA LEU A 386 9.35 30.54 5.94
C LEU A 386 10.74 30.44 6.54
N ILE A 387 11.71 31.08 5.91
CA ILE A 387 13.07 31.24 6.42
C ILE A 387 13.14 32.56 7.18
N GLU A 388 13.41 32.50 8.48
CA GLU A 388 13.67 33.67 9.32
C GLU A 388 15.17 33.84 9.50
N CYS A 389 15.69 35.03 9.23
CA CYS A 389 17.11 35.36 9.44
C CYS A 389 17.33 36.18 10.72
N TYR A 390 18.54 36.15 11.28
CA TYR A 390 18.89 37.02 12.43
C TYR A 390 18.84 38.50 12.06
N SER A 391 19.12 38.82 10.79
CA SER A 391 18.94 40.14 10.19
C SER A 391 17.48 40.66 10.17
N SER A 392 16.52 39.90 10.71
CA SER A 392 15.08 40.21 10.70
C SER A 392 14.47 40.27 9.30
N VAL A 393 15.17 39.68 8.31
CA VAL A 393 14.65 39.45 6.96
C VAL A 393 13.97 38.09 6.92
N GLU A 394 12.82 38.02 6.25
CA GLU A 394 12.01 36.81 6.12
C GLU A 394 11.76 36.46 4.65
N PHE A 395 11.84 35.17 4.33
CA PHE A 395 11.60 34.64 2.99
C PHE A 395 10.53 33.55 3.02
N LEU A 396 9.37 33.80 2.41
CA LEU A 396 8.29 32.82 2.30
C LEU A 396 8.36 32.10 0.94
N LEU A 397 8.84 30.86 0.96
CA LEU A 397 8.90 29.97 -0.19
C LEU A 397 7.67 29.06 -0.22
N CYS A 398 6.97 28.97 -1.35
CA CYS A 398 5.82 28.07 -1.49
C CYS A 398 6.06 27.10 -2.65
N ALA A 399 6.24 25.82 -2.32
CA ALA A 399 6.49 24.77 -3.31
C ALA A 399 5.22 24.45 -4.10
N GLN A 400 5.36 23.84 -5.28
CA GLN A 400 4.22 23.59 -6.16
C GLN A 400 3.39 22.39 -5.71
N ASN A 401 4.04 21.42 -5.07
CA ASN A 401 3.43 20.20 -4.55
C ASN A 401 4.06 19.76 -3.23
N GLU A 402 3.43 18.78 -2.57
CA GLU A 402 3.87 18.27 -1.25
C GLU A 402 5.22 17.52 -1.32
N GLN A 403 5.51 16.86 -2.44
CA GLN A 403 6.79 16.15 -2.62
C GLN A 403 7.97 17.12 -2.68
N GLU A 404 7.87 18.17 -3.49
CA GLU A 404 8.85 19.26 -3.57
C GLU A 404 9.03 19.94 -2.22
N PHE A 405 7.94 20.23 -1.52
CA PHE A 405 7.97 20.78 -0.17
C PHE A 405 8.79 19.88 0.77
N ILE A 406 8.47 18.58 0.84
CA ILE A 406 9.18 17.64 1.72
C ILE A 406 10.66 17.60 1.35
N VAL A 407 10.98 17.42 0.08
CA VAL A 407 12.37 17.31 -0.39
C VAL A 407 13.18 18.53 -0.02
N TRP A 408 12.65 19.74 -0.27
CA TRP A 408 13.38 20.97 0.03
C TRP A 408 13.44 21.30 1.51
N TYR A 409 12.34 21.08 2.24
CA TYR A 409 12.33 21.28 3.68
C TYR A 409 13.34 20.37 4.38
N GLU A 410 13.35 19.07 4.05
CA GLU A 410 14.32 18.14 4.60
C GLU A 410 15.76 18.57 4.30
N ALA A 411 16.01 19.00 3.06
CA ALA A 411 17.34 19.36 2.65
C ALA A 411 17.86 20.64 3.31
N ILE A 412 17.03 21.69 3.45
CA ILE A 412 17.44 22.90 4.18
C ILE A 412 17.67 22.59 5.67
N ILE A 413 16.82 21.77 6.29
CA ILE A 413 17.00 21.36 7.69
C ILE A 413 18.30 20.56 7.86
N CYS A 414 18.66 19.67 6.93
CA CYS A 414 19.94 18.96 6.93
C CYS A 414 21.13 19.90 6.83
N LEU A 415 21.03 20.91 5.97
CA LEU A 415 22.10 21.89 5.76
C LEU A 415 22.31 22.74 7.02
N CYS A 416 21.23 23.22 7.65
CA CYS A 416 21.33 24.13 8.80
C CYS A 416 21.58 23.39 10.12
N TRP A 417 20.99 22.21 10.30
CA TRP A 417 21.01 21.45 11.56
C TRP A 417 21.17 19.93 11.32
N PRO A 418 22.32 19.46 10.80
CA PRO A 418 22.53 18.06 10.40
C PRO A 418 22.34 17.06 11.55
N GLN A 419 22.80 17.40 12.76
CA GLN A 419 22.65 16.52 13.93
C GLN A 419 21.17 16.39 14.37
N LYS A 420 20.38 17.46 14.22
CA LYS A 420 18.94 17.44 14.52
C LYS A 420 18.17 16.64 13.47
N SER A 421 18.57 16.74 12.20
CA SER A 421 17.93 16.01 11.10
C SER A 421 18.15 14.50 11.22
N LEU A 422 19.37 14.05 11.52
CA LEU A 422 19.70 12.63 11.74
C LEU A 422 18.92 12.02 12.92
N LYS A 423 18.61 12.80 13.95
CA LYS A 423 17.89 12.32 15.15
C LYS A 423 16.37 12.34 15.03
N ASN A 424 15.81 13.33 14.34
CA ASN A 424 14.37 13.58 14.38
C ASN A 424 13.66 13.25 13.06
N ASN A 425 14.40 13.13 11.94
CA ASN A 425 13.79 12.86 10.65
C ASN A 425 13.79 11.36 10.33
N LYS A 426 12.60 10.76 10.39
CA LYS A 426 12.38 9.34 10.07
C LYS A 426 12.81 8.94 8.66
N ASN A 427 12.69 9.83 7.67
CA ASN A 427 13.06 9.51 6.29
C ASN A 427 14.58 9.42 6.13
N ILE A 428 15.33 10.27 6.84
CA ILE A 428 16.79 10.23 6.85
C ILE A 428 17.28 9.00 7.61
N GLN A 429 16.67 8.69 8.76
CA GLN A 429 16.98 7.48 9.52
C GLN A 429 16.75 6.21 8.71
N LYS A 430 15.64 6.16 7.97
CA LYS A 430 15.36 5.07 7.03
C LYS A 430 16.40 4.96 5.93
N GLU A 431 16.86 6.08 5.38
CA GLU A 431 17.90 6.05 4.35
C GLU A 431 19.27 5.63 4.91
N VAL A 432 19.65 6.13 6.08
CA VAL A 432 20.85 5.67 6.79
C VAL A 432 20.78 4.16 7.03
N PHE A 433 19.62 3.64 7.42
CA PHE A 433 19.41 2.20 7.57
C PHE A 433 19.56 1.43 6.25
N ILE A 434 18.98 1.92 5.14
CA ILE A 434 19.06 1.28 3.81
C ILE A 434 20.48 1.29 3.23
N LEU A 435 21.32 2.24 3.65
CA LEU A 435 22.71 2.35 3.19
C LEU A 435 23.68 1.45 3.95
N PHE A 436 23.28 0.91 5.10
CA PHE A 436 23.97 -0.23 5.74
C PHE A 436 23.64 -1.51 4.97
#